data_AF-A0A518I3H2-F1
#
_entry.id   AF-A0A518I3H2-F1
#
_cell.length_a   1.000
_cell.length_b   1.000
_cell.length_c   1.000
_cell.angle_alpha   90.00
_cell.angle_beta   90.00
_cell.angle_gamma   90.00
#
_symmetry.space_group_name_H-M   'P 1'
#
loop_
_entity.id
_entity.type
_entity.pdbx_description
1 polymer ?
#
loop_
_entity_poly.entity_id
_entity_poly.type
_entity_poly.pdbx_seq_one_letter_code
_entity_poly.pdbx_strand_id
1 'polypeptide(L)'
;MQSITGRGIQATVEGDIVHIGKDDLFAEVDGPPLPDSVREIVESLEENGRTTMIVRSGDRYLGVIGLMDTPREASKRTILRLRELGIERMIMISGDNQKDAVAAGKRVLGR
;
A
#
# COMPACT_ATOMS: atom_id res chain seq x y z
N MET A 1 18.91 -7.51 -10.51
CA MET A 1 17.82 -6.71 -9.96
C MET A 1 18.14 -5.24 -10.20
N GLN A 2 17.17 -4.49 -10.73
CA GLN A 2 17.30 -3.08 -11.07
C GLN A 2 16.16 -2.30 -10.41
N SER A 3 16.49 -1.16 -9.80
CA SER A 3 15.49 -0.23 -9.28
C SER A 3 15.00 0.68 -10.39
N ILE A 4 13.69 0.89 -10.46
CA ILE A 4 13.03 1.87 -11.31
C ILE A 4 12.54 2.96 -10.36
N THR A 5 13.41 3.95 -10.15
CA THR A 5 13.26 4.97 -9.10
C THR A 5 11.86 5.54 -9.05
N GLY A 6 11.23 5.46 -7.87
CA GLY A 6 9.90 6.01 -7.60
C GLY A 6 8.72 5.15 -8.08
N ARG A 7 8.95 4.09 -8.86
CA ARG A 7 7.88 3.28 -9.47
C ARG A 7 7.92 1.80 -9.12
N GLY A 8 9.10 1.21 -8.98
CA GLY A 8 9.21 -0.21 -8.65
C GLY A 8 10.59 -0.80 -8.89
N ILE A 9 10.61 -2.10 -9.15
CA ILE A 9 11.81 -2.90 -9.40
C ILE A 9 11.59 -3.86 -10.57
N GLN A 10 12.68 -4.20 -11.24
CA GLN A 10 12.75 -5.24 -12.26
C GLN A 10 13.82 -6.27 -11.87
N ALA A 11 13.55 -7.55 -12.07
CA ALA A 11 14.53 -8.61 -11.90
C ALA A 11 14.29 -9.74 -12.90
N THR A 12 15.31 -10.57 -13.13
CA THR A 12 15.14 -11.83 -13.85
C THR A 12 15.00 -12.93 -12.80
N VAL A 13 13.91 -13.71 -12.89
CA VAL A 13 13.61 -14.82 -12.00
C VAL A 13 13.33 -16.04 -12.87
N GLU A 14 14.11 -17.11 -12.70
CA GLU A 14 13.96 -18.35 -13.50
C GLU A 14 14.01 -18.15 -15.02
N GLY A 15 14.66 -17.08 -15.49
CA GLY A 15 14.77 -16.72 -16.90
C GLY A 15 13.75 -15.69 -17.38
N ASP A 16 12.69 -15.44 -16.61
CA ASP A 16 11.65 -14.46 -16.95
C ASP A 16 11.93 -13.10 -16.33
N ILE A 17 11.63 -12.03 -17.09
CA ILE A 17 11.65 -10.67 -16.55
C ILE A 17 10.41 -10.49 -15.67
N VAL A 18 10.64 -10.13 -14.41
CA VAL A 18 9.62 -9.84 -13.42
C VAL A 18 9.65 -8.36 -13.05
N HIS A 19 8.49 -7.73 -13.11
CA HIS A 19 8.25 -6.36 -12.68
C HIS A 19 7.41 -6.36 -11.41
N ILE A 20 7.84 -5.58 -10.41
CA ILE A 20 7.06 -5.33 -9.20
C ILE A 20 7.01 -3.82 -8.97
N GLY A 21 5.82 -3.22 -8.94
CA GLY A 21 5.70 -1.77 -8.78
C GLY A 21 4.27 -1.26 -8.69
N LYS A 22 4.12 0.06 -8.73
CA LYS A 22 2.83 0.74 -8.82
C LYS A 22 2.24 0.62 -10.24
N ASP A 23 0.98 1.01 -10.39
CA ASP A 23 0.27 1.11 -11.67
C ASP A 23 1.05 1.87 -12.75
N ASP A 24 1.63 3.02 -12.40
CA ASP A 24 2.44 3.86 -13.30
C ASP A 24 3.58 3.08 -13.98
N LEU A 25 4.17 2.09 -13.29
CA LEU A 25 5.24 1.28 -13.86
C LEU A 25 4.77 0.57 -15.14
N PHE A 26 3.55 0.02 -15.14
CA PHE A 26 3.01 -0.82 -16.21
C PHE A 26 2.48 -0.02 -17.40
N ALA A 27 2.41 1.31 -17.30
CA ALA A 27 2.22 2.19 -18.43
C ALA A 27 3.55 2.48 -19.17
N GLU A 28 4.69 2.33 -18.50
CA GLU A 28 6.02 2.66 -19.04
C GLU A 28 6.81 1.44 -19.51
N VAL A 29 6.62 0.27 -18.89
CA VAL A 29 7.34 -0.95 -19.27
C VAL A 29 6.63 -1.71 -20.39
N ASP A 30 7.40 -2.28 -21.31
CA ASP A 30 6.88 -3.12 -22.39
C ASP A 30 6.04 -4.28 -21.86
N GLY A 31 5.00 -4.66 -22.60
CA GLY A 31 4.13 -5.80 -22.28
C GLY A 31 2.64 -5.42 -22.35
N PRO A 32 1.75 -6.34 -21.95
CA PRO A 32 0.31 -6.08 -22.02
C PRO A 32 -0.08 -4.99 -21.02
N PRO A 33 -1.15 -4.23 -21.34
CA PRO A 33 -1.68 -3.23 -20.44
C PRO A 33 -2.24 -3.87 -19.16
N LEU A 34 -2.27 -3.09 -18.08
CA LEU A 34 -2.84 -3.53 -16.81
C LEU A 34 -4.32 -3.90 -16.97
N PRO A 35 -4.74 -5.15 -16.70
CA PRO A 35 -6.13 -5.57 -16.80
C PRO A 35 -7.02 -4.86 -15.79
N ASP A 36 -8.28 -4.60 -16.16
CA ASP A 36 -9.25 -3.93 -15.28
C ASP A 36 -9.47 -4.71 -13.97
N SER A 37 -9.48 -6.05 -14.02
CA SER A 37 -9.60 -6.89 -12.82
C SER A 37 -8.45 -6.69 -11.83
N VAL A 38 -7.24 -6.41 -12.30
CA VAL A 38 -6.10 -6.11 -11.42
C VAL A 38 -6.23 -4.70 -10.86
N ARG A 39 -6.73 -3.75 -11.66
CA ARG A 39 -6.99 -2.37 -11.23
C ARG A 39 -8.04 -2.32 -10.11
N GLU A 40 -9.14 -3.05 -10.26
CA GLU A 40 -10.19 -3.18 -9.23
C GLU A 40 -9.62 -3.73 -7.90
N ILE A 41 -8.72 -4.72 -7.96
CA ILE A 41 -8.04 -5.26 -6.77
C ILE A 41 -7.14 -4.20 -6.13
N VAL A 42 -6.37 -3.46 -6.93
CA VAL A 42 -5.53 -2.35 -6.44
C VAL A 42 -6.40 -1.31 -5.72
N GLU A 43 -7.45 -0.83 -6.37
CA GLU A 43 -8.37 0.17 -5.82
C GLU A 43 -8.97 -0.32 -4.48
N SER A 44 -9.47 -1.56 -4.44
CA SER A 44 -10.01 -2.15 -3.21
C SER A 44 -8.97 -2.22 -2.08
N LEU A 45 -7.73 -2.62 -2.37
CA LEU A 45 -6.68 -2.70 -1.36
C LEU A 45 -6.27 -1.30 -0.86
N GLU A 46 -6.17 -0.32 -1.75
CA GLU A 46 -5.87 1.07 -1.39
C GLU A 46 -6.98 1.73 -0.57
N GLU A 47 -8.25 1.49 -0.90
CA GLU A 47 -9.39 1.95 -0.10
C GLU A 47 -9.36 1.41 1.33
N ASN A 48 -8.79 0.21 1.49
CA ASN A 48 -8.54 -0.39 2.80
C ASN A 48 -7.26 0.13 3.48
N GLY A 49 -6.57 1.11 2.88
CA GLY A 49 -5.37 1.75 3.42
C GLY A 49 -4.10 0.91 3.29
N ARG A 50 -4.02 0.09 2.23
CA ARG A 50 -2.83 -0.69 1.91
C ARG A 50 -2.04 0.02 0.82
N THR A 51 -0.73 0.06 0.97
CA THR A 51 0.18 0.35 -0.13
C THR A 51 0.23 -0.88 -1.06
N THR A 52 -0.09 -0.71 -2.34
CA THR A 52 -0.18 -1.81 -3.31
C THR A 52 1.04 -1.90 -4.22
N MET A 53 1.42 -3.14 -4.55
CA MET A 53 2.48 -3.47 -5.51
C MET A 53 1.96 -4.56 -6.45
N ILE A 54 1.83 -4.25 -7.74
CA ILE A 54 1.44 -5.21 -8.78
C ILE A 54 2.67 -6.04 -9.18
N VAL A 55 2.46 -7.32 -9.45
CA VAL A 55 3.49 -8.27 -9.88
C VAL A 55 3.17 -8.81 -11.27
N ARG A 56 4.10 -8.68 -12.21
CA ARG A 56 4.02 -9.25 -13.57
C ARG A 56 5.28 -10.04 -13.90
N SER A 57 5.13 -11.20 -14.52
CA SER A 57 6.21 -12.04 -15.04
C SER A 57 5.99 -12.25 -16.54
N GLY A 58 6.93 -11.77 -17.37
CA GLY A 58 6.74 -11.63 -18.80
C GLY A 58 5.46 -10.84 -19.11
N ASP A 59 4.55 -11.46 -19.87
CA ASP A 59 3.25 -10.90 -20.23
C ASP A 59 2.12 -11.27 -19.25
N ARG A 60 2.42 -11.97 -18.16
CA ARG A 60 1.40 -12.46 -17.23
C ARG A 60 1.40 -11.67 -15.92
N TYR A 61 0.27 -11.05 -15.62
CA TYR A 61 0.01 -10.49 -14.29
C TYR A 61 -0.22 -11.63 -13.29
N LEU A 62 0.60 -11.68 -12.24
CA LEU A 62 0.54 -12.71 -11.21
C LEU A 62 -0.38 -12.30 -10.04
N GLY A 63 -0.51 -11.00 -9.79
CA GLY A 63 -1.40 -10.47 -8.77
C GLY A 63 -0.92 -9.14 -8.18
N VAL A 64 -1.48 -8.81 -7.00
CA VAL A 64 -1.19 -7.58 -6.25
C VAL A 64 -0.84 -7.93 -4.82
N ILE A 65 0.22 -7.32 -4.30
CA ILE A 65 0.64 -7.39 -2.91
C ILE A 65 0.18 -6.11 -2.22
N GLY A 66 -0.66 -6.23 -1.19
CA GLY A 66 -1.08 -5.09 -0.35
C GLY A 66 -0.31 -5.08 0.97
N LEU A 67 0.62 -4.13 1.12
CA LEU A 67 1.39 -3.88 2.33
C LEU A 67 0.67 -2.88 3.24
N MET A 68 0.86 -3.02 4.54
CA MET A 68 0.20 -2.15 5.50
C MET A 68 0.91 -2.19 6.84
N ASP A 69 1.17 -1.00 7.38
CA ASP A 69 1.70 -0.88 8.72
C ASP A 69 0.62 -1.22 9.74
N THR A 70 0.97 -2.13 10.65
CA THR A 70 0.11 -2.45 11.79
C THR A 70 0.50 -1.52 12.94
N PRO A 71 -0.42 -0.66 13.42
CA PRO A 71 -0.13 0.17 14.57
C PRO A 71 0.27 -0.67 15.78
N ARG A 72 1.23 -0.19 16.57
CA ARG A 72 1.63 -0.87 17.81
C ARG A 72 0.43 -0.97 18.74
N GLU A 73 0.21 -2.14 19.33
CA GLU A 73 -0.89 -2.36 20.29
C GLU A 73 -0.87 -1.38 21.48
N ALA A 74 0.32 -0.93 21.88
CA ALA A 74 0.48 0.10 22.91
C ALA A 74 -0.21 1.42 22.54
N SER A 75 -0.26 1.80 21.26
CA SER A 75 -0.83 3.06 20.81
C SER A 75 -2.33 3.15 21.15
N LYS A 76 -3.10 2.07 20.92
CA LYS A 76 -4.52 2.03 21.29
C LYS A 76 -4.73 2.24 22.79
N ARG A 77 -3.92 1.57 23.62
CA ARG A 77 -4.01 1.71 25.09
C ARG A 77 -3.70 3.13 25.55
N THR A 78 -2.68 3.76 24.98
CA THR A 78 -2.33 5.15 25.30
C THR A 78 -3.46 6.11 24.92
N ILE A 79 -4.03 5.97 23.73
CA ILE A 79 -5.16 6.77 23.26
C ILE A 79 -6.38 6.63 24.18
N LEU A 80 -6.71 5.40 24.59
CA LEU A 80 -7.78 5.17 25.57
C LEU A 80 -7.49 5.87 26.91
N ARG A 81 -6.26 5.75 27.41
CA ARG A 81 -5.89 6.39 28.68
C ARG A 81 -5.96 7.91 28.61
N LEU A 82 -5.58 8.52 27.49
CA LEU A 82 -5.70 9.96 27.28
C LEU A 82 -7.18 10.39 27.29
N ARG A 83 -8.08 9.60 26.69
CA ARG A 83 -9.53 9.85 26.77
C ARG A 83 -10.06 9.79 28.20
N GLU A 84 -9.65 8.78 28.97
CA GLU A 84 -10.03 8.66 30.39
C GLU A 84 -9.56 9.86 31.23
N LEU A 85 -8.49 10.53 30.81
CA LEU A 85 -7.99 11.75 31.44
C LEU A 85 -8.71 13.03 30.95
N GLY A 86 -9.73 12.90 30.10
CA GLY A 86 -10.52 14.02 29.58
C GLY A 86 -9.97 14.66 28.30
N ILE A 87 -8.96 14.06 27.66
CA ILE A 87 -8.44 14.57 26.39
C ILE A 87 -9.31 14.03 25.25
N GLU A 88 -10.26 14.86 24.82
CA GLU A 88 -11.25 14.48 23.81
C GLU A 88 -10.76 14.70 22.37
N ARG A 89 -9.93 15.72 22.16
CA ARG A 89 -9.45 16.10 20.82
C ARG A 89 -8.07 15.52 20.52
N MET A 90 -8.05 14.45 19.73
CA MET A 90 -6.82 13.82 19.25
C MET A 90 -6.66 14.00 17.75
N ILE A 91 -5.46 14.39 17.32
CA ILE A 91 -5.12 14.64 15.92
C ILE A 91 -3.94 13.73 15.57
N MET A 92 -4.04 13.00 14.46
CA MET A 92 -2.93 12.27 13.88
C MET A 92 -2.27 13.15 12.81
N ILE A 93 -0.95 13.28 12.89
CA ILE A 93 -0.12 13.95 11.89
C ILE A 93 0.76 12.87 11.27
N SER A 94 0.74 12.72 9.94
CA SER A 94 1.59 11.78 9.21
C SER A 94 2.22 12.46 7.99
N GLY A 95 3.41 11.99 7.61
CA GLY A 95 4.06 12.31 6.33
C GLY A 95 3.73 11.32 5.22
N ASP A 96 2.95 10.28 5.52
CA ASP A 96 2.51 9.29 4.53
C ASP A 96 1.43 9.87 3.61
N ASN A 97 1.05 9.11 2.58
CA ASN A 97 -0.08 9.49 1.76
C ASN A 97 -1.37 9.55 2.60
N GLN A 98 -2.35 10.30 2.09
CA GLN A 98 -3.59 10.57 2.82
C GLN A 98 -4.40 9.30 3.13
N LYS A 99 -4.45 8.32 2.22
CA LYS A 99 -5.22 7.08 2.41
C LYS A 99 -4.64 6.25 3.57
N ASP A 100 -3.32 6.09 3.60
CA ASP A 100 -2.60 5.33 4.62
C ASP A 100 -2.75 6.01 5.99
N ALA A 101 -2.56 7.33 6.04
CA ALA A 101 -2.73 8.11 7.28
C ALA A 101 -4.16 8.00 7.83
N VAL A 102 -5.19 8.09 6.97
CA VAL A 102 -6.59 7.93 7.38
C VAL A 102 -6.82 6.53 7.92
N ALA A 103 -6.37 5.48 7.23
CA ALA A 103 -6.55 4.10 7.67
C ALA A 103 -5.86 3.79 9.01
N ALA A 104 -4.62 4.27 9.20
CA ALA A 104 -3.93 4.18 10.48
C ALA A 104 -4.69 4.94 11.58
N GLY A 105 -5.17 6.14 11.26
CA GLY A 105 -6.03 6.95 12.12
C GLY A 105 -7.27 6.20 12.59
N LYS A 106 -8.01 5.56 11.68
CA LYS A 106 -9.22 4.80 12.03
C LYS A 106 -8.95 3.71 13.08
N ARG A 107 -7.82 3.00 12.93
CA ARG A 107 -7.45 1.88 13.81
C ARG A 107 -6.94 2.29 15.18
N VAL A 108 -6.27 3.44 15.26
CA VAL A 108 -5.65 3.93 16.50
C VAL A 108 -6.60 4.84 17.28
N LEU A 109 -7.30 5.73 16.57
CA LEU A 109 -8.21 6.72 17.17
C LEU A 109 -9.65 6.21 17.29
N GLY A 110 -10.02 5.12 16.61
CA GLY A 110 -11.35 4.51 16.72
C GLY A 110 -12.47 5.39 16.17
N ARG A 111 -12.25 6.02 15.00
CA ARG A 111 -13.25 6.79 14.24
C ARG A 111 -13.18 6.40 12.77
#